data_AF-A0A354ZCR0-F1
#
_entry.id   AF-A0A354ZCR0-F1
#
_cell.length_a   1.000
_cell.length_b   1.000
_cell.length_c   1.000
_cell.angle_alpha   90.00
_cell.angle_beta   90.00
_cell.angle_gamma   90.00
#
_symmetry.space_group_name_H-M   'P 1'
#
loop_
_entity.id
_entity.type
_entity.pdbx_description
1 polymer ?
#
loop_
_entity_poly.entity_id
_entity_poly.type
_entity_poly.pdbx_seq_one_letter_code
_entity_poly.pdbx_strand_id
1 'polypeptide(L)'
;MQVKGAGRIFVHALAVLLAVAYLIPVYMTIITSLKAPAEISHFSAWSVPHTPNWESYSIAFRKFAPYLKNSFILAIAATLLSAAMGAVNGYVLSKYPFPGSRVVMPVIVFGMFIPYQSILVPLFQFLQSIRLYGGLPGLILVHVVYGLP
;
A
#
# COMPACT_ATOMS: atom_id res chain seq x y z
N MET A 1 16.35 -12.85 -24.70
CA MET A 1 16.01 -13.80 -25.78
C MET A 1 14.98 -13.15 -26.70
N GLN A 2 15.33 -12.86 -27.96
CA GLN A 2 14.38 -12.32 -28.93
C GLN A 2 13.44 -13.43 -29.39
N VAL A 3 12.24 -13.46 -28.80
CA VAL A 3 11.22 -14.44 -29.16
C VAL A 3 10.77 -14.14 -30.61
N LYS A 4 10.94 -15.09 -31.54
CA LYS A 4 10.46 -14.98 -32.93
C LYS A 4 8.92 -14.83 -32.94
N GLY A 5 8.36 -14.27 -34.01
CA GLY A 5 6.99 -13.74 -34.11
C GLY A 5 5.87 -14.54 -33.42
N ALA A 6 5.85 -15.86 -33.56
CA ALA A 6 4.86 -16.74 -32.94
C ALA A 6 4.90 -16.71 -31.40
N GLY A 7 6.08 -16.69 -30.79
CA GLY A 7 6.19 -16.63 -29.33
C GLY A 7 5.93 -15.23 -28.77
N ARG A 8 6.15 -14.16 -29.56
CA ARG A 8 5.68 -12.81 -29.18
C ARG A 8 4.16 -12.76 -29.10
N ILE A 9 3.46 -13.30 -30.11
CA ILE A 9 1.99 -13.38 -30.12
C ILE A 9 1.49 -14.16 -28.91
N PHE A 10 2.09 -15.32 -28.61
CA PHE A 10 1.72 -16.10 -27.41
C PHE A 10 1.91 -15.31 -26.11
N VAL A 11 3.06 -14.65 -25.92
CA VAL A 11 3.32 -13.82 -24.73
C VAL A 11 2.31 -12.68 -24.61
N HIS A 12 1.95 -12.01 -25.71
CA HIS A 12 0.97 -10.93 -25.68
C HIS A 12 -0.44 -11.46 -25.39
N ALA A 13 -0.84 -12.57 -26.00
CA ALA A 13 -2.13 -13.21 -25.74
C ALA A 13 -2.25 -13.64 -24.27
N LEU A 14 -1.20 -14.26 -23.73
CA LEU A 14 -1.14 -14.63 -22.31
C LEU A 14 -1.18 -13.40 -21.40
N ALA A 15 -0.43 -12.34 -21.72
CA ALA A 15 -0.45 -11.10 -20.96
C ALA A 15 -1.83 -10.43 -20.96
N VAL A 16 -2.52 -10.40 -22.09
CA VAL A 16 -3.90 -9.88 -22.20
C VAL A 16 -4.87 -10.74 -21.39
N LEU A 17 -4.76 -12.08 -21.49
CA LEU A 17 -5.61 -12.99 -20.72
C LEU A 17 -5.42 -12.81 -19.21
N LEU A 18 -4.17 -12.70 -18.75
CA LEU A 18 -3.87 -12.40 -17.35
C LEU A 18 -4.40 -11.02 -16.94
N ALA A 19 -4.19 -9.99 -17.76
CA ALA A 19 -4.70 -8.65 -17.48
C ALA A 19 -6.23 -8.66 -17.31
N VAL A 20 -6.96 -9.33 -18.21
CA VAL A 20 -8.42 -9.49 -18.09
C VAL A 20 -8.79 -10.20 -16.79
N ALA A 21 -8.12 -11.31 -16.45
CA ALA A 21 -8.38 -12.04 -15.22
C ALA A 21 -8.17 -11.18 -13.96
N TYR A 22 -7.11 -10.35 -13.93
CA TYR A 22 -6.85 -9.42 -12.83
C TYR A 22 -7.84 -8.25 -12.77
N LEU A 23 -8.43 -7.85 -13.91
CA LEU A 23 -9.41 -6.77 -13.97
C LEU A 23 -10.83 -7.20 -13.57
N ILE A 24 -11.14 -8.51 -13.53
CA ILE A 24 -12.45 -9.01 -13.09
C ILE A 24 -12.88 -8.45 -11.72
N PRO A 25 -12.10 -8.58 -10.63
CA PRO A 25 -12.50 -8.04 -9.33
C PRO A 25 -12.64 -6.51 -9.33
N VAL A 26 -11.84 -5.80 -10.15
CA VAL A 26 -11.94 -4.35 -10.31
C VAL A 26 -13.27 -3.97 -10.98
N TYR A 27 -13.61 -4.66 -12.07
CA TYR A 27 -14.90 -4.52 -12.74
C TYR A 27 -16.07 -4.75 -11.77
N MET A 28 -16.03 -5.85 -11.02
CA MET A 28 -17.08 -6.20 -10.06
C MET A 28 -17.23 -5.14 -8.96
N THR A 29 -16.11 -4.57 -8.49
CA THR A 29 -16.12 -3.50 -7.50
C THR A 29 -16.75 -2.22 -8.05
N ILE A 30 -16.38 -1.81 -9.26
CA ILE A 30 -16.91 -0.61 -9.92
C ILE A 30 -18.41 -0.74 -10.21
N ILE A 31 -18.82 -1.87 -10.75
CA ILE A 31 -20.23 -2.12 -11.08
C ILE A 31 -21.09 -2.21 -9.82
N THR A 32 -20.57 -2.83 -8.76
CA THR A 32 -21.28 -2.93 -7.48
C THR A 32 -21.35 -1.59 -6.75
N SER A 33 -20.31 -0.74 -6.83
CA SER A 33 -20.33 0.58 -6.22
C SER A 33 -21.34 1.54 -6.86
N LEU A 34 -21.77 1.26 -8.09
CA LEU A 34 -22.80 2.03 -8.80
C LEU A 34 -24.22 1.49 -8.60
N LYS A 35 -24.42 0.37 -7.90
CA LYS A 35 -25.75 -0.21 -7.66
C LYS A 35 -26.47 0.47 -6.50
N ALA A 36 -27.80 0.47 -6.58
CA ALA A 36 -28.64 0.72 -5.42
C ALA A 36 -28.47 -0.44 -4.40
N PRO A 37 -28.52 -0.19 -3.09
CA PRO A 37 -28.36 -1.26 -2.08
C PRO A 37 -29.30 -2.46 -2.27
N ALA A 38 -30.52 -2.22 -2.79
CA ALA A 38 -31.49 -3.25 -3.10
C ALA A 38 -31.12 -4.15 -4.29
N GLU A 39 -30.25 -3.67 -5.20
CA GLU A 39 -29.79 -4.43 -6.37
C GLU A 39 -28.53 -5.26 -6.08
N ILE A 40 -27.94 -5.14 -4.90
CA ILE A 40 -26.71 -5.86 -4.53
C ILE A 40 -27.07 -7.28 -4.08
N SER A 41 -26.77 -8.27 -4.93
CA SER A 41 -26.98 -9.69 -4.65
C SER A 41 -25.90 -10.55 -5.29
N HIS A 42 -25.78 -11.81 -4.87
CA HIS A 42 -24.85 -12.76 -5.49
C HIS A 42 -25.14 -12.99 -6.98
N PHE A 43 -26.41 -12.97 -7.38
CA PHE A 43 -26.83 -13.21 -8.76
C PHE A 43 -26.65 -11.99 -9.66
N SER A 44 -26.74 -10.78 -9.09
CA SER A 44 -26.53 -9.54 -9.82
C SER A 44 -25.08 -9.09 -9.82
N ALA A 45 -24.14 -9.80 -9.19
CA ALA A 45 -22.76 -9.32 -9.00
C ALA A 45 -22.08 -8.90 -10.32
N TRP A 46 -22.31 -9.66 -11.40
CA TRP A 46 -21.79 -9.42 -12.75
C TRP A 46 -22.64 -8.49 -13.61
N SER A 47 -23.88 -8.20 -13.23
CA SER A 47 -24.79 -7.39 -14.03
C SER A 47 -24.50 -5.90 -13.84
N VAL A 48 -24.59 -5.13 -14.91
CA VAL A 48 -24.55 -3.66 -14.86
C VAL A 48 -25.79 -3.16 -14.09
N PRO A 49 -25.67 -2.11 -13.25
CA PRO A 49 -26.84 -1.51 -12.59
C PRO A 49 -27.88 -1.07 -13.61
N HIS A 50 -29.16 -1.13 -13.23
CA HIS A 50 -30.24 -0.62 -14.09
C HIS A 50 -30.17 0.91 -14.19
N THR A 51 -29.86 1.57 -13.08
CA THR A 51 -29.60 3.01 -13.01
C THR A 51 -28.35 3.27 -12.17
N PRO A 52 -27.37 4.06 -12.66
CA PRO A 52 -26.20 4.42 -11.87
C PRO A 52 -26.59 5.22 -10.62
N ASN A 53 -26.22 4.72 -9.44
CA ASN A 53 -26.47 5.36 -8.16
C ASN A 53 -25.27 6.20 -7.68
N TRP A 54 -25.29 7.50 -7.98
CA TRP A 54 -24.26 8.44 -7.53
C TRP A 54 -24.41 8.88 -6.07
N GLU A 55 -25.59 8.69 -5.47
CA GLU A 55 -25.86 9.09 -4.09
C GLU A 55 -24.95 8.35 -3.11
N SER A 56 -24.73 7.06 -3.35
CA SER A 56 -23.79 6.22 -2.58
C SER A 56 -22.40 6.85 -2.46
N TYR A 57 -21.88 7.47 -3.53
CA TYR A 57 -20.59 8.16 -3.50
C TYR A 57 -20.62 9.42 -2.67
N SER A 58 -21.70 10.19 -2.73
CA SER A 58 -21.85 11.42 -1.94
C SER A 58 -21.90 11.12 -0.44
N ILE A 59 -22.63 10.07 -0.05
CA ILE A 59 -22.74 9.59 1.33
C ILE A 59 -21.38 9.05 1.79
N ALA A 60 -20.75 8.20 0.99
CA ALA A 60 -19.43 7.65 1.29
C ALA A 60 -18.39 8.76 1.45
N PHE A 61 -18.32 9.72 0.53
CA PHE A 61 -17.34 10.79 0.59
C PHE A 61 -17.50 11.64 1.86
N ARG A 62 -18.73 12.02 2.24
CA ARG A 62 -18.96 12.77 3.49
C ARG A 62 -18.49 11.99 4.72
N LYS A 63 -18.73 10.67 4.76
CA LYS A 63 -18.34 9.81 5.87
C LYS A 63 -16.83 9.55 5.91
N PHE A 64 -16.20 9.43 4.74
CA PHE A 64 -14.80 9.01 4.62
C PHE A 64 -13.79 10.15 4.41
N ALA A 65 -14.23 11.36 4.07
CA ALA A 65 -13.34 12.49 3.82
C ALA A 65 -12.33 12.76 4.97
N PRO A 66 -12.70 12.70 6.26
CA PRO A 66 -11.73 12.88 7.34
C PRO A 66 -10.65 11.79 7.37
N TYR A 67 -11.04 10.53 7.16
CA TYR A 67 -10.09 9.40 7.11
C TYR A 67 -9.19 9.48 5.88
N LEU A 68 -9.76 9.88 4.74
CA LEU A 68 -8.99 10.07 3.51
C LEU A 68 -7.93 11.16 3.68
N LYS A 69 -8.28 12.28 4.34
CA LYS A 69 -7.31 13.32 4.71
C LYS A 69 -6.20 12.77 5.60
N ASN A 70 -6.55 12.00 6.62
CA ASN A 70 -5.57 11.38 7.51
C ASN A 70 -4.62 10.42 6.75
N SER A 71 -5.16 9.61 5.84
CA SER A 71 -4.38 8.73 4.97
C SER A 71 -3.43 9.50 4.04
N PHE A 72 -3.88 10.61 3.45
CA PHE A 72 -3.02 11.46 2.62
C PHE A 72 -1.88 12.08 3.44
N ILE A 73 -2.19 12.65 4.60
CA ILE A 73 -1.17 13.22 5.49
C ILE A 73 -0.15 12.14 5.89
N LEU A 74 -0.63 10.97 6.31
CA LEU A 74 0.21 9.83 6.67
C LEU A 74 1.11 9.41 5.51
N ALA A 75 0.54 9.12 4.34
CA ALA A 75 1.28 8.61 3.19
C ALA A 75 2.33 9.61 2.70
N ILE A 76 1.96 10.89 2.56
CA ILE A 76 2.87 11.93 2.09
C ILE A 76 3.99 12.16 3.10
N ALA A 77 3.66 12.38 4.38
CA ALA A 77 4.66 12.65 5.40
C ALA A 77 5.60 11.46 5.60
N ALA A 78 5.06 10.24 5.72
CA ALA A 78 5.87 9.05 5.92
C ALA A 78 6.78 8.78 4.70
N THR A 79 6.26 8.91 3.47
CA THR A 79 7.06 8.69 2.25
C THR A 79 8.18 9.73 2.13
N LEU A 80 7.89 11.02 2.34
CA LEU A 80 8.91 12.06 2.23
C LEU A 80 10.00 11.91 3.29
N LEU A 81 9.61 11.65 4.54
CA LEU A 81 10.56 11.50 5.64
C LEU A 81 11.40 10.21 5.50
N SER A 82 10.77 9.07 5.18
CA SER A 82 11.50 7.81 4.97
C SER A 82 12.43 7.90 3.76
N ALA A 83 11.97 8.46 2.63
CA ALA A 83 12.81 8.61 1.44
C ALA A 83 13.99 9.55 1.71
N ALA A 84 13.78 10.68 2.40
CA ALA A 84 14.86 11.59 2.76
C ALA A 84 15.89 10.94 3.68
N MET A 85 15.44 10.29 4.75
CA MET A 85 16.32 9.60 5.70
C MET A 85 17.03 8.40 5.05
N GLY A 86 16.31 7.60 4.26
CA GLY A 86 16.85 6.47 3.50
C GLY A 86 17.90 6.91 2.48
N ALA A 87 17.68 8.02 1.78
CA ALA A 87 18.65 8.58 0.84
C ALA A 87 19.95 9.01 1.54
N VAL A 88 19.84 9.71 2.69
CA VAL A 88 21.00 10.13 3.48
C VAL A 88 21.76 8.91 4.03
N ASN A 89 21.05 7.97 4.66
CA ASN A 89 21.66 6.77 5.24
C ASN A 89 22.28 5.87 4.17
N GLY A 90 21.58 5.65 3.06
CA GLY A 90 22.07 4.88 1.92
C GLY A 90 23.30 5.51 1.28
N TYR A 91 23.35 6.84 1.17
CA TYR A 91 24.54 7.54 0.68
C TYR A 91 25.74 7.33 1.62
N VAL A 92 25.56 7.53 2.93
CA VAL A 92 26.65 7.36 3.91
C VAL A 92 27.14 5.91 3.94
N LEU A 93 26.24 4.93 4.00
CA LEU A 93 26.60 3.51 4.07
C LEU A 93 27.27 3.00 2.79
N SER A 94 26.93 3.55 1.62
CA SER A 94 27.49 3.10 0.34
C SER A 94 28.77 3.84 -0.09
N LYS A 95 28.94 5.11 0.30
CA LYS A 95 30.04 5.95 -0.17
C LYS A 95 31.08 6.28 0.90
N TYR A 96 30.75 6.21 2.18
CA TYR A 96 31.65 6.60 3.26
C TYR A 96 32.13 5.38 4.07
N PRO A 97 33.41 4.96 3.95
CA PRO A 97 33.93 3.81 4.67
C PRO A 97 34.26 4.19 6.13
N PHE A 98 33.25 4.24 6.99
CA PHE A 98 33.44 4.41 8.43
C PHE A 98 33.67 3.05 9.13
N PRO A 99 34.40 3.02 10.27
CA PRO A 99 34.61 1.80 11.04
C PRO A 99 33.26 1.25 11.55
N GLY A 100 32.92 0.02 11.14
CA GLY A 100 31.65 -0.64 11.48
C GLY A 100 30.60 -0.68 10.35
N SER A 101 30.82 0.02 9.24
CA SER A 101 29.91 0.03 8.07
C SER A 101 29.56 -1.38 7.53
N ARG A 102 30.52 -2.31 7.57
CA ARG A 102 30.36 -3.71 7.15
C ARG A 102 29.42 -4.53 8.05
N VAL A 103 29.16 -4.08 9.27
CA VAL A 103 28.23 -4.72 10.22
C VAL A 103 26.88 -4.03 10.21
N VAL A 104 26.87 -2.69 10.19
CA VAL A 104 25.63 -1.89 10.23
C VAL A 104 24.72 -2.20 9.04
N MET A 105 25.27 -2.31 7.83
CA MET A 105 24.46 -2.52 6.63
C MET A 105 23.71 -3.86 6.64
N PRO A 106 24.34 -5.03 6.92
CA PRO A 106 23.62 -6.28 7.11
C PRO A 106 22.59 -6.24 8.24
N VAL A 107 22.85 -5.55 9.36
CA VAL A 107 21.90 -5.44 10.47
C VAL A 107 20.63 -4.70 10.05
N ILE A 108 20.76 -3.60 9.31
CA ILE A 108 19.60 -2.85 8.78
C ILE A 108 18.77 -3.74 7.83
N VAL A 109 19.44 -4.42 6.89
CA VAL A 109 18.77 -5.33 5.94
C VAL A 109 18.13 -6.53 6.67
N PHE A 110 18.78 -7.06 7.70
CA PHE A 110 18.24 -8.16 8.50
C PHE A 110 16.92 -7.76 9.19
N GLY A 111 16.78 -6.49 9.59
CA GLY A 111 15.54 -5.95 10.12
C GLY A 111 14.32 -6.15 9.21
N MET A 112 14.50 -6.18 7.89
CA MET A 112 13.42 -6.41 6.91
C MET A 112 12.81 -7.80 6.99
N PHE A 113 13.57 -8.78 7.49
CA PHE A 113 13.12 -10.16 7.60
C PHE A 113 12.31 -10.41 8.88
N ILE A 114 12.29 -9.45 9.82
CA ILE A 114 11.50 -9.60 11.04
C ILE A 114 10.03 -9.43 10.65
N PRO A 115 9.19 -10.46 10.87
CA PRO A 115 7.80 -10.39 10.48
C PRO A 115 7.08 -9.31 11.28
N TYR A 116 6.33 -8.45 10.60
CA TYR A 116 5.60 -7.34 11.23
C TYR A 116 4.73 -7.80 12.42
N GLN A 117 4.16 -8.99 12.32
CA GLN A 117 3.31 -9.59 13.33
C GLN A 117 4.04 -9.85 14.66
N SER A 118 5.35 -10.13 14.66
CA SER A 118 6.11 -10.38 15.90
C SER A 118 6.44 -9.09 16.66
N ILE A 119 6.53 -7.96 15.96
CA ILE A 119 6.87 -6.65 16.54
C ILE A 119 5.61 -5.85 16.92
N LEU A 120 4.42 -6.24 16.47
CA LEU A 120 3.20 -5.44 16.64
C LEU A 120 2.86 -5.16 18.13
N VAL A 121 2.92 -6.18 18.99
CA VAL A 121 2.66 -6.02 20.43
C VAL A 121 3.67 -5.10 21.11
N PRO A 122 4.99 -5.33 21.01
CA PRO A 122 5.97 -4.44 21.62
C PRO A 122 5.94 -3.02 21.01
N LEU A 123 5.63 -2.89 19.72
CA LEU A 123 5.47 -1.59 19.08
C LEU A 123 4.29 -0.81 19.67
N PHE A 124 3.16 -1.48 19.88
CA PHE A 124 2.00 -0.89 20.53
C PHE A 124 2.32 -0.40 21.94
N GLN A 125 3.01 -1.24 22.74
CA GLN A 125 3.46 -0.88 24.09
C GLN A 125 4.42 0.32 24.05
N PHE A 126 5.32 0.37 23.08
CA PHE A 126 6.23 1.49 22.87
C PHE A 126 5.49 2.79 22.52
N LEU A 127 4.53 2.75 21.60
CA LEU A 127 3.73 3.93 21.25
C LEU A 127 2.92 4.44 22.45
N GLN A 128 2.43 3.55 23.32
CA GLN A 128 1.78 3.94 24.57
C GLN A 128 2.75 4.59 25.55
N SER A 129 3.95 4.04 25.72
CA SER A 129 4.94 4.58 26.67
C SER A 129 5.38 6.00 26.31
N ILE A 130 5.50 6.30 25.01
CA ILE A 130 5.83 7.64 24.50
C ILE A 130 4.60 8.54 24.28
N ARG A 131 3.39 8.08 24.65
CA ARG A 131 2.12 8.82 24.51
C ARG A 131 1.77 9.23 23.07
N LEU A 132 2.23 8.48 22.07
CA LEU A 132 1.89 8.69 20.65
C LEU A 132 0.88 7.66 20.11
N TYR A 133 0.33 6.83 21.00
CA TYR A 133 -0.69 5.85 20.63
C TYR A 133 -2.01 6.52 20.22
N GLY A 134 -2.69 5.94 19.22
CA GLY A 134 -4.03 6.37 18.76
C GLY A 134 -4.06 7.62 17.87
N GLY A 135 -2.90 8.22 17.57
CA GLY A 135 -2.80 9.44 16.76
C GLY A 135 -2.01 9.27 15.46
N LEU A 136 -2.19 10.23 14.55
CA LEU A 136 -1.42 10.33 13.30
C LEU A 136 0.12 10.40 13.51
N PRO A 137 0.66 11.17 14.47
CA PRO A 137 2.12 11.26 14.64
C PRO A 137 2.78 9.92 14.95
N GLY A 138 2.15 9.09 15.80
CA GLY A 138 2.63 7.74 16.10
C GLY A 138 2.62 6.85 14.85
N LEU A 139 1.56 6.91 14.05
CA LEU A 139 1.48 6.18 12.78
C LEU A 139 2.57 6.63 11.79
N ILE A 140 2.78 7.95 11.64
CA ILE A 140 3.82 8.49 10.76
C ILE A 140 5.20 7.99 11.21
N LEU A 141 5.51 8.10 12.50
CA LEU A 141 6.78 7.62 13.06
C LEU A 141 7.04 6.15 12.73
N VAL A 142 6.04 5.29 12.94
CA VAL A 142 6.14 3.86 12.62
C VAL A 142 6.42 3.65 11.13
N HIS A 143 5.65 4.29 10.25
CA HIS A 143 5.82 4.11 8.82
C HIS A 143 7.16 4.66 8.32
N VAL A 144 7.67 5.73 8.93
CA VAL A 144 9.03 6.23 8.63
C VAL A 144 10.07 5.18 8.95
N VAL A 145 10.05 4.62 10.17
CA VAL A 145 11.02 3.62 10.63
C VAL A 145 10.98 2.35 9.77
N TYR A 146 9.79 1.84 9.47
CA TYR A 146 9.62 0.66 8.60
C TYR A 146 9.94 0.93 7.12
N GLY A 147 9.95 2.20 6.70
CA GLY A 147 10.34 2.59 5.35
C GLY A 147 11.83 2.89 5.17
N LEU A 148 12.66 2.76 6.20
CA LEU A 148 14.11 3.02 6.13
C LEU A 148 14.95 1.91 5.48
N PRO A 149 14.71 0.61 5.77
CA PRO A 149 15.43 -0.47 5.12
C PRO A 149 15.08 -0.59 3.63
#